data_AF-A0A940EMT9-F1
#
_entry.id   AF-A0A940EMT9-F1
#
_cell.length_a   1.000
_cell.length_b   1.000
_cell.length_c   1.000
_cell.angle_alpha   90.00
_cell.angle_beta   90.00
_cell.angle_gamma   90.00
#
_symmetry.space_group_name_H-M   'P 1'
#
loop_
_entity.id
_entity.type
_entity.pdbx_description
1 polymer ?
#
loop_
_entity_poly.entity_id
_entity_poly.type
_entity_poly.pdbx_seq_one_letter_code
_entity_poly.pdbx_strand_id
1 'polypeptide(L)'
;MTAAITFGAGGLLGWRVLKQSEDRQMEILSKDPVLQRNTAYFRQNIDTTLTAEDLVKDYRLLNVALGAFGLEADISNKAFIRQVLDSDVSDRTSLVNRLSDKRYLRLAEALGFGAGAPAADELGAKVSAAYLQREFERRVGEGDENLRLALNARRELQGFAGRDSKDSTLWFEVMGNPPLREVFEGAFGFGNAYGKLSIDRQLEEFTKASERYLGSASFADIATDQGIDKLVRNFLARSQLEQAQVQNRYSAALTLLSS
;
A
#
# COMPACT_ATOMS: atom_id res chain seq x y z
N MET A 1 18.95 5.15 17.31
CA MET A 1 19.09 5.43 15.86
C MET A 1 18.06 4.59 15.14
N THR A 2 17.16 5.21 14.37
CA THR A 2 16.24 4.48 13.49
C THR A 2 17.07 3.77 12.42
N ALA A 3 16.86 2.46 12.24
CA ALA A 3 17.55 1.71 11.18
C ALA A 3 17.10 2.23 9.80
N ALA A 4 18.03 2.82 9.05
CA ALA A 4 17.79 3.28 7.68
C ALA A 4 17.75 2.09 6.70
N ILE A 5 16.86 2.15 5.71
CA ILE A 5 16.75 1.12 4.67
C ILE A 5 17.77 1.42 3.57
N THR A 6 18.61 0.44 3.26
CA THR A 6 19.69 0.56 2.27
C THR A 6 19.26 -0.05 0.94
N PHE A 7 19.20 0.76 -0.11
CA PHE A 7 18.92 0.31 -1.47
C PHE A 7 19.95 0.80 -2.50
N GLY A 8 21.00 1.50 -2.05
CA GLY A 8 22.15 1.93 -2.85
C GLY A 8 21.86 3.11 -3.78
N ALA A 9 20.95 2.93 -4.74
CA ALA A 9 20.52 3.95 -5.70
C ALA A 9 19.02 3.84 -5.96
N GLY A 10 18.35 4.93 -6.35
CA GLY A 10 16.92 4.94 -6.66
C GLY A 10 16.52 4.14 -7.90
N GLY A 11 15.21 4.00 -8.10
CA GLY A 11 14.60 3.35 -9.27
C GLY A 11 15.00 1.88 -9.48
N LEU A 12 15.24 1.45 -10.73
CA LEU A 12 15.41 0.03 -11.07
C LEU A 12 16.56 -0.69 -10.34
N LEU A 13 17.65 0.00 -10.07
CA LEU A 13 18.79 -0.58 -9.33
C LEU A 13 18.42 -0.78 -7.86
N GLY A 14 17.80 0.22 -7.25
CA GLY A 14 17.28 0.14 -5.88
C GLY A 14 16.26 -0.97 -5.72
N TRP A 15 15.35 -1.12 -6.69
CA TRP A 15 14.39 -2.22 -6.69
C TRP A 15 15.05 -3.60 -6.65
N ARG A 16 16.09 -3.82 -7.46
CA ARG A 16 16.83 -5.09 -7.45
C ARG A 16 17.49 -5.36 -6.11
N VAL A 17 18.13 -4.34 -5.52
CA VAL A 17 18.77 -4.45 -4.19
C VAL A 17 17.73 -4.73 -3.11
N LEU A 18 16.61 -4.01 -3.12
CA LEU A 18 15.51 -4.21 -2.17
C LEU A 18 15.00 -5.65 -2.25
N LYS A 19 14.65 -6.15 -3.44
CA LYS A 19 14.18 -7.54 -3.61
C LYS A 19 15.14 -8.59 -3.05
N GLN A 20 16.44 -8.36 -3.13
CA GLN A 20 17.46 -9.30 -2.66
C GLN A 20 17.76 -9.19 -1.17
N SER A 21 17.47 -8.03 -0.56
CA SER A 21 17.86 -7.73 0.81
C SER A 21 16.69 -7.49 1.76
N GLU A 22 15.47 -7.48 1.27
CA GLU A 22 14.26 -7.16 2.02
C GLU A 22 14.14 -7.97 3.30
N ASP A 23 14.23 -9.30 3.24
CA ASP A 23 14.11 -10.16 4.43
C ASP A 23 15.11 -9.78 5.52
N ARG A 24 16.36 -9.52 5.14
CA ARG A 24 17.41 -9.09 6.07
C ARG A 24 17.11 -7.71 6.64
N GLN A 25 16.64 -6.79 5.82
CA GLN A 25 16.34 -5.43 6.26
C GLN A 25 15.08 -5.37 7.13
N MET A 26 14.08 -6.20 6.84
CA MET A 26 12.92 -6.44 7.68
C MET A 26 13.30 -7.04 9.04
N GLU A 27 14.25 -8.00 9.06
CA GLU A 27 14.77 -8.54 10.32
C GLU A 27 15.44 -7.45 11.16
N ILE A 28 16.28 -6.62 10.55
CA ILE A 28 16.94 -5.49 11.22
C ILE A 28 15.89 -4.48 11.72
N LEU A 29 14.90 -4.16 10.89
CA LEU A 29 13.81 -3.25 11.24
C LEU A 29 13.00 -3.76 12.44
N SER A 30 12.70 -5.06 12.48
CA SER A 30 11.96 -5.68 13.58
C SER A 30 12.68 -5.59 14.93
N LYS A 31 14.01 -5.39 14.92
CA LYS A 31 14.86 -5.19 16.09
C LYS A 31 14.97 -3.72 16.51
N ASP A 32 14.37 -2.79 15.78
CA ASP A 32 14.25 -1.39 16.21
C ASP A 32 13.51 -1.33 17.56
N PRO A 33 14.10 -0.74 18.62
CA PRO A 33 13.51 -0.79 19.95
C PRO A 33 12.11 -0.19 20.04
N VAL A 34 11.78 0.80 19.21
CA VAL A 34 10.43 1.42 19.21
C VAL A 34 9.43 0.44 18.60
N LEU A 35 9.76 -0.12 17.43
CA LEU A 35 8.87 -1.06 16.73
C LEU A 35 8.70 -2.36 17.52
N GLN A 36 9.78 -2.88 18.11
CA GLN A 36 9.72 -4.06 18.96
C GLN A 36 8.80 -3.83 20.17
N ARG A 37 8.93 -2.69 20.87
CA ARG A 37 8.04 -2.35 22.00
C ARG A 37 6.59 -2.16 21.58
N ASN A 38 6.35 -1.54 20.44
CA ASN A 38 4.99 -1.30 19.94
C ASN A 38 4.31 -2.62 19.54
N THR A 39 5.00 -3.45 18.76
CA THR A 39 4.47 -4.76 18.31
C THR A 39 4.35 -5.76 19.46
N ALA A 40 5.28 -5.77 20.42
CA ALA A 40 5.15 -6.60 21.63
C ALA A 40 3.95 -6.17 22.48
N TYR A 41 3.79 -4.86 22.69
CA TYR A 41 2.62 -4.35 23.43
C TYR A 41 1.31 -4.69 22.71
N PHE A 42 1.25 -4.51 21.38
CA PHE A 42 0.07 -4.87 20.62
C PHE A 42 -0.28 -6.35 20.78
N ARG A 43 0.68 -7.26 20.55
CA ARG A 43 0.47 -8.71 20.71
C ARG A 43 0.02 -9.14 22.11
N GLN A 44 0.49 -8.46 23.15
CA GLN A 44 0.18 -8.79 24.54
C GLN A 44 -1.18 -8.25 25.00
N ASN A 45 -1.68 -7.18 24.37
CA ASN A 45 -2.85 -6.45 24.87
C ASN A 45 -4.02 -6.45 23.88
N ILE A 46 -3.82 -6.85 22.63
CA ILE A 46 -4.93 -7.09 21.71
C ILE A 46 -5.69 -8.34 22.16
N ASP A 47 -6.99 -8.21 22.32
CA ASP A 47 -7.89 -9.27 22.77
C ASP A 47 -9.17 -9.19 21.93
N THR A 48 -9.80 -10.33 21.64
CA THR A 48 -11.07 -10.41 20.91
C THR A 48 -12.26 -9.87 21.70
N THR A 49 -12.09 -9.62 22.99
CA THR A 49 -13.10 -9.01 23.88
C THR A 49 -13.06 -7.48 23.88
N LEU A 50 -12.03 -6.85 23.30
CA LEU A 50 -11.95 -5.38 23.23
C LEU A 50 -13.09 -4.82 22.39
N THR A 51 -13.62 -3.67 22.80
CA THR A 51 -14.54 -2.89 21.98
C THR A 51 -13.80 -1.87 21.12
N ALA A 52 -14.47 -1.30 20.12
CA ALA A 52 -13.93 -0.16 19.37
C ALA A 52 -13.57 1.01 20.30
N GLU A 53 -14.34 1.22 21.37
CA GLU A 53 -14.08 2.24 22.37
C GLU A 53 -12.78 1.99 23.14
N ASP A 54 -12.52 0.75 23.54
CA ASP A 54 -11.30 0.37 24.25
C ASP A 54 -10.08 0.56 23.36
N LEU A 55 -10.18 0.16 22.08
CA LEU A 55 -9.10 0.32 21.12
C LEU A 55 -8.74 1.80 20.91
N VAL A 56 -9.71 2.69 20.70
CA VAL A 56 -9.41 4.11 20.45
C VAL A 56 -8.92 4.86 21.70
N LYS A 57 -9.19 4.33 22.89
CA LYS A 57 -8.67 4.87 24.16
C LYS A 57 -7.20 4.52 24.35
N ASP A 58 -6.76 3.32 23.97
CA ASP A 58 -5.35 2.94 24.02
C ASP A 58 -4.58 3.47 22.79
N TYR A 59 -3.82 4.54 23.00
CA TYR A 59 -3.01 5.15 21.93
C TYR A 59 -2.01 4.17 21.29
N ARG A 60 -1.41 3.25 22.06
CA ARG A 60 -0.39 2.33 21.55
C ARG A 60 -1.01 1.25 20.69
N LEU A 61 -2.16 0.71 21.11
CA LEU A 61 -2.92 -0.24 20.31
C LEU A 61 -3.42 0.43 19.03
N LEU A 62 -4.04 1.60 19.15
CA LEU A 62 -4.56 2.36 18.02
C LEU A 62 -3.47 2.72 17.02
N ASN A 63 -2.29 3.14 17.48
CA ASN A 63 -1.16 3.49 16.61
C ASN A 63 -0.68 2.29 15.77
N VAL A 64 -0.56 1.10 16.38
CA VAL A 64 -0.15 -0.10 15.64
C VAL A 64 -1.25 -0.54 14.67
N ALA A 65 -2.51 -0.52 15.11
CA ALA A 65 -3.65 -0.85 14.26
C ALA A 65 -3.71 0.09 13.05
N LEU A 66 -3.80 1.40 13.25
CA LEU A 66 -3.87 2.36 12.14
C LEU A 66 -2.63 2.29 11.24
N GLY A 67 -1.43 2.18 11.81
CA GLY A 67 -0.20 2.08 11.03
C GLY A 67 -0.15 0.83 10.15
N ALA A 68 -0.69 -0.32 10.60
CA ALA A 68 -0.78 -1.53 9.79
C ALA A 68 -1.64 -1.38 8.53
N PHE A 69 -2.63 -0.48 8.57
CA PHE A 69 -3.52 -0.19 7.45
C PHE A 69 -3.18 1.12 6.73
N GLY A 70 -2.08 1.80 7.10
CA GLY A 70 -1.66 3.06 6.49
C GLY A 70 -2.58 4.23 6.81
N LEU A 71 -3.20 4.23 8.00
CA LEU A 71 -4.16 5.21 8.49
C LEU A 71 -3.58 6.04 9.66
N GLU A 72 -2.26 6.09 9.80
CA GLU A 72 -1.57 6.75 10.91
C GLU A 72 -1.89 8.24 11.03
N ALA A 73 -2.24 8.91 9.93
CA ALA A 73 -2.64 10.31 9.91
C ALA A 73 -3.95 10.57 10.69
N ASP A 74 -4.79 9.54 10.87
CA ASP A 74 -6.07 9.64 11.58
C ASP A 74 -5.99 9.29 13.07
N ILE A 75 -4.78 9.19 13.63
CA ILE A 75 -4.59 8.86 15.04
C ILE A 75 -5.33 9.82 16.00
N SER A 76 -5.53 11.08 15.59
CA SER A 76 -6.32 12.07 16.32
C SER A 76 -7.83 11.95 16.11
N ASN A 77 -8.28 11.31 15.04
CA ASN A 77 -9.67 11.23 14.60
C ASN A 77 -10.44 10.09 15.31
N LYS A 78 -10.24 9.96 16.62
CA LYS A 78 -10.72 8.82 17.44
C LYS A 78 -12.22 8.55 17.32
N ALA A 79 -13.04 9.60 17.27
CA ALA A 79 -14.49 9.46 17.15
C ALA A 79 -14.90 8.82 15.80
N PHE A 80 -14.24 9.25 14.72
CA PHE A 80 -14.46 8.68 13.39
C PHE A 80 -13.96 7.24 13.31
N ILE A 81 -12.75 6.98 13.80
CA ILE A 81 -12.20 5.61 13.83
C ILE A 81 -13.11 4.68 14.64
N ARG A 82 -13.60 5.13 15.81
CA ARG A 82 -14.58 4.37 16.59
C ARG A 82 -15.81 4.04 15.76
N GLN A 83 -16.40 5.03 15.07
CA GLN A 83 -17.59 4.80 14.23
C GLN A 83 -17.32 3.84 13.07
N VAL A 84 -16.12 3.88 12.48
CA VAL A 84 -15.68 2.92 11.45
C VAL A 84 -15.63 1.51 12.01
N LEU A 85 -15.04 1.32 13.20
CA LEU A 85 -14.88 0.03 13.84
C LEU A 85 -16.19 -0.54 14.40
N ASP A 86 -17.11 0.32 14.84
CA ASP A 86 -18.46 -0.02 15.28
C ASP A 86 -19.41 -0.32 14.10
N SER A 87 -19.00 -0.05 12.86
CA SER A 87 -19.83 -0.28 11.67
C SER A 87 -19.94 -1.77 11.33
N ASP A 88 -21.15 -2.22 10.98
CA ASP A 88 -21.37 -3.57 10.48
C ASP A 88 -20.77 -3.72 9.06
N VAL A 89 -19.70 -4.49 8.95
CA VAL A 89 -19.01 -4.76 7.68
C VAL A 89 -19.87 -5.60 6.71
N SER A 90 -20.86 -6.35 7.23
CA SER A 90 -21.76 -7.18 6.42
C SER A 90 -22.93 -6.39 5.81
N ASP A 91 -23.34 -5.29 6.45
CA ASP A 91 -24.36 -4.39 5.92
C ASP A 91 -23.76 -3.47 4.84
N ARG A 92 -24.17 -3.69 3.59
CA ARG A 92 -23.74 -2.89 2.42
C ARG A 92 -24.03 -1.40 2.55
N THR A 93 -24.97 -0.99 3.40
CA THR A 93 -25.35 0.40 3.63
C THR A 93 -24.64 1.05 4.81
N SER A 94 -23.86 0.29 5.57
CA SER A 94 -23.10 0.79 6.71
C SER A 94 -22.06 1.84 6.30
N LEU A 95 -21.67 2.69 7.26
CA LEU A 95 -20.72 3.78 7.01
C LEU A 95 -19.45 3.26 6.34
N VAL A 96 -18.83 2.23 6.90
CA VAL A 96 -17.54 1.71 6.43
C VAL A 96 -17.59 1.22 4.98
N ASN A 97 -18.71 0.62 4.55
CA ASN A 97 -18.89 0.16 3.18
C ASN A 97 -19.07 1.31 2.17
N ARG A 98 -19.57 2.46 2.64
CA ARG A 98 -19.79 3.67 1.83
C ARG A 98 -18.57 4.57 1.73
N LEU A 99 -17.53 4.36 2.55
CA LEU A 99 -16.29 5.11 2.44
C LEU A 99 -15.59 4.82 1.11
N SER A 100 -15.07 5.89 0.49
CA SER A 100 -14.27 5.79 -0.72
C SER A 100 -12.93 5.11 -0.44
N ASP A 101 -12.32 5.42 0.70
CA ASP A 101 -11.08 4.80 1.13
C ASP A 101 -11.34 3.44 1.77
N LYS A 102 -11.00 2.37 1.04
CA LYS A 102 -11.21 0.98 1.47
C LYS A 102 -10.23 0.52 2.56
N ARG A 103 -9.25 1.34 2.97
CA ARG A 103 -8.38 1.02 4.11
C ARG A 103 -9.17 0.95 5.42
N TYR A 104 -10.20 1.77 5.59
CA TYR A 104 -11.08 1.73 6.76
C TYR A 104 -11.90 0.44 6.83
N LEU A 105 -12.40 -0.04 5.69
CA LEU A 105 -13.07 -1.34 5.60
C LEU A 105 -12.13 -2.47 5.99
N ARG A 106 -10.93 -2.51 5.40
CA ARG A 106 -9.92 -3.51 5.75
C ARG A 106 -9.52 -3.48 7.23
N LEU A 107 -9.43 -2.30 7.82
CA LEU A 107 -9.18 -2.15 9.26
C LEU A 107 -10.32 -2.78 10.09
N ALA A 108 -11.57 -2.42 9.78
CA ALA A 108 -12.74 -2.94 10.49
C ALA A 108 -12.89 -4.46 10.34
N GLU A 109 -12.73 -4.98 9.12
CA GLU A 109 -12.76 -6.42 8.84
C GLU A 109 -11.64 -7.18 9.55
N ALA A 110 -10.43 -6.63 9.58
CA ALA A 110 -9.27 -7.30 10.17
C ALA A 110 -9.31 -7.35 11.69
N LEU A 111 -9.77 -6.27 12.33
CA LEU A 111 -9.91 -6.23 13.79
C LEU A 111 -11.15 -6.99 14.26
N GLY A 112 -12.19 -7.07 13.42
CA GLY A 112 -13.34 -7.95 13.61
C GLY A 112 -13.95 -7.83 15.00
N PHE A 113 -14.56 -6.69 15.33
CA PHE A 113 -15.27 -6.53 16.59
C PHE A 113 -16.61 -7.30 16.55
N GLY A 114 -16.57 -8.63 16.71
CA GLY A 114 -17.77 -9.50 16.66
C GLY A 114 -17.51 -10.99 16.39
N ALA A 115 -18.57 -11.78 16.22
CA ALA A 115 -18.50 -13.22 15.99
C ALA A 115 -17.85 -13.53 14.61
N GLY A 116 -16.57 -13.92 14.64
CA GLY A 116 -15.75 -14.13 13.43
C GLY A 116 -14.35 -13.53 13.52
N ALA A 117 -14.02 -12.84 14.61
CA ALA A 117 -12.67 -12.35 14.88
C ALA A 117 -11.65 -13.51 14.89
N PRO A 118 -10.47 -13.35 14.26
CA PRO A 118 -9.37 -14.28 14.45
C PRO A 118 -8.99 -14.36 15.93
N ALA A 119 -8.37 -15.48 16.34
CA ALA A 119 -7.85 -15.60 17.71
C ALA A 119 -6.90 -14.44 18.03
N ALA A 120 -6.88 -13.95 19.27
CA ALA A 120 -6.11 -12.78 19.68
C ALA A 120 -4.62 -12.88 19.28
N ASP A 121 -4.02 -14.05 19.45
CA ASP A 121 -2.62 -14.30 19.04
C ASP A 121 -2.41 -14.16 17.52
N GLU A 122 -3.34 -14.68 16.72
CA GLU A 122 -3.30 -14.59 15.27
C GLU A 122 -3.48 -13.13 14.81
N LEU A 123 -4.44 -12.43 15.41
CA LEU A 123 -4.69 -11.01 15.17
C LEU A 123 -3.45 -10.18 15.49
N GLY A 124 -2.89 -10.40 16.68
CA GLY A 124 -1.68 -9.75 17.17
C GLY A 124 -0.49 -9.97 16.24
N ALA A 125 -0.28 -11.21 15.79
CA ALA A 125 0.79 -11.55 14.86
C ALA A 125 0.59 -10.87 13.50
N LYS A 126 -0.61 -10.98 12.90
CA LYS A 126 -0.94 -10.46 11.58
C LYS A 126 -0.85 -8.94 11.51
N VAL A 127 -1.48 -8.22 12.45
CA VAL A 127 -1.48 -6.75 12.47
C VAL A 127 -0.07 -6.22 12.78
N SER A 128 0.67 -6.86 13.68
CA SER A 128 2.05 -6.47 13.96
C SER A 128 2.98 -6.67 12.76
N ALA A 129 2.80 -7.75 12.00
CA ALA A 129 3.57 -7.98 10.77
C ALA A 129 3.23 -6.93 9.70
N ALA A 130 1.95 -6.63 9.51
CA ALA A 130 1.50 -5.58 8.61
C ALA A 130 2.04 -4.19 9.02
N TYR A 131 2.07 -3.88 10.32
CA TYR A 131 2.67 -2.65 10.84
C TYR A 131 4.16 -2.54 10.51
N LEU A 132 4.94 -3.61 10.72
CA LEU A 132 6.36 -3.63 10.35
C LEU A 132 6.56 -3.46 8.84
N GLN A 133 5.75 -4.12 8.02
CA GLN A 133 5.82 -3.98 6.56
C GLN A 133 5.52 -2.55 6.10
N ARG A 134 4.52 -1.90 6.70
CA ARG A 134 4.16 -0.50 6.40
C ARG A 134 5.27 0.44 6.80
N GLU A 135 5.88 0.21 7.96
CA GLU A 135 7.02 1.00 8.41
C GLU A 135 8.25 0.81 7.50
N PHE A 136 8.48 -0.39 7.00
CA PHE A 136 9.52 -0.65 6.01
C PHE A 136 9.29 0.16 4.72
N GLU A 137 8.09 0.07 4.15
CA GLU A 137 7.71 0.84 2.96
C GLU A 137 7.85 2.34 3.19
N ARG A 138 7.42 2.83 4.36
CA ARG A 138 7.54 4.23 4.74
C ARG A 138 9.01 4.68 4.76
N ARG A 139 9.90 3.90 5.39
CA ARG A 139 11.35 4.18 5.43
C ARG A 139 12.02 4.07 4.06
N VAL A 140 11.53 3.20 3.17
CA VAL A 140 11.97 3.18 1.77
C VAL A 140 11.57 4.47 1.06
N GLY A 141 10.32 4.93 1.27
CA GLY A 141 9.80 6.16 0.67
C GLY A 141 10.47 7.44 1.14
N GLU A 142 11.02 7.45 2.36
CA GLU A 142 11.88 8.56 2.82
C GLU A 142 13.09 8.79 1.90
N GLY A 143 13.56 7.73 1.23
CA GLY A 143 14.67 7.80 0.28
C GLY A 143 14.27 7.78 -1.20
N ASP A 144 13.25 7.01 -1.58
CA ASP A 144 12.71 6.97 -2.94
C ASP A 144 11.21 6.61 -2.93
N GLU A 145 10.38 7.60 -3.24
CA GLU A 145 8.92 7.46 -3.27
C GLU A 145 8.44 6.45 -4.32
N ASN A 146 9.11 6.33 -5.46
CA ASN A 146 8.74 5.33 -6.47
C ASN A 146 9.02 3.91 -5.96
N LEU A 147 10.06 3.71 -5.15
CA LEU A 147 10.32 2.42 -4.53
C LEU A 147 9.26 2.09 -3.47
N ARG A 148 8.75 3.09 -2.73
CA ARG A 148 7.61 2.89 -1.82
C ARG A 148 6.35 2.46 -2.60
N LEU A 149 6.03 3.16 -3.68
CA LEU A 149 4.89 2.83 -4.54
C LEU A 149 5.03 1.42 -5.14
N ALA A 150 6.22 1.04 -5.58
CA ALA A 150 6.51 -0.29 -6.08
C ALA A 150 6.30 -1.40 -5.02
N LEU A 151 6.78 -1.20 -3.79
CA LEU A 151 6.57 -2.15 -2.69
C LEU A 151 5.09 -2.26 -2.31
N ASN A 152 4.40 -1.12 -2.26
CA ASN A 152 2.96 -1.06 -2.03
C ASN A 152 2.21 -1.86 -3.09
N ALA A 153 2.49 -1.62 -4.37
CA ALA A 153 1.87 -2.34 -5.47
C ALA A 153 2.13 -3.85 -5.40
N ARG A 154 3.36 -4.28 -5.11
CA ARG A 154 3.66 -5.70 -4.93
C ARG A 154 2.82 -6.32 -3.81
N ARG A 155 2.72 -5.66 -2.64
CA ARG A 155 1.94 -6.19 -1.52
C ARG A 155 0.45 -6.27 -1.85
N GLU A 156 -0.14 -5.21 -2.41
CA GLU A 156 -1.56 -5.20 -2.76
C GLU A 156 -1.88 -6.27 -3.82
N LEU A 157 -1.04 -6.40 -4.85
CA LEU A 157 -1.22 -7.39 -5.92
C LEU A 157 -1.02 -8.83 -5.44
N GLN A 158 -0.07 -9.09 -4.54
CA GLN A 158 0.05 -10.41 -3.90
C GLN A 158 -1.22 -10.78 -3.12
N GLY A 159 -1.92 -9.79 -2.55
CA GLY A 159 -3.23 -9.99 -1.93
C GLY A 159 -4.35 -10.31 -2.92
N PHE A 160 -4.14 -10.12 -4.22
CA PHE A 160 -5.10 -10.49 -5.26
C PHE A 160 -4.94 -11.94 -5.70
N ALA A 161 -3.76 -12.52 -5.52
CA ALA A 161 -3.50 -13.92 -5.83
C ALA A 161 -4.44 -14.82 -4.99
N GLY A 162 -5.20 -15.67 -5.67
CA GLY A 162 -6.10 -16.64 -5.01
C GLY A 162 -7.47 -16.08 -4.57
N ARG A 163 -7.79 -14.82 -4.86
CA ARG A 163 -9.16 -14.30 -4.65
C ARG A 163 -10.12 -14.87 -5.69
N ASP A 164 -11.26 -15.38 -5.24
CA ASP A 164 -12.39 -15.73 -6.11
C ASP A 164 -13.15 -14.45 -6.48
N SER A 165 -12.57 -13.65 -7.37
CA SER A 165 -13.14 -12.40 -7.85
C SER A 165 -12.89 -12.25 -9.34
N LYS A 166 -13.84 -11.64 -10.05
CA LYS A 166 -13.67 -11.35 -11.47
C LYS A 166 -12.55 -10.33 -11.66
N ASP A 167 -11.75 -10.51 -12.72
CA ASP A 167 -10.68 -9.57 -13.05
C ASP A 167 -11.18 -8.12 -13.17
N SER A 168 -12.39 -7.90 -13.70
CA SER A 168 -12.98 -6.55 -13.76
C SER A 168 -13.15 -5.91 -12.38
N THR A 169 -13.52 -6.69 -11.37
CA THR A 169 -13.66 -6.21 -9.98
C THR A 169 -12.30 -5.82 -9.41
N LEU A 170 -11.28 -6.64 -9.64
CA LEU A 170 -9.91 -6.36 -9.24
C LEU A 170 -9.34 -5.13 -9.96
N TRP A 171 -9.68 -4.92 -11.24
CA TRP A 171 -9.32 -3.70 -11.97
C TRP A 171 -9.98 -2.44 -11.40
N PHE A 172 -11.25 -2.52 -10.99
CA PHE A 172 -11.90 -1.40 -10.30
C PHE A 172 -11.23 -1.12 -8.95
N GLU A 173 -10.77 -2.15 -8.24
CA GLU A 173 -9.99 -2.00 -7.01
C GLU A 173 -8.63 -1.32 -7.27
N VAL A 174 -7.94 -1.69 -8.35
CA VAL A 174 -6.73 -0.97 -8.82
C VAL A 174 -7.03 0.49 -9.08
N MET A 175 -8.06 0.81 -9.86
CA MET A 175 -8.40 2.19 -10.23
C MET A 175 -8.94 3.02 -9.06
N GLY A 176 -9.47 2.37 -8.02
CA GLY A 176 -9.97 3.00 -6.80
C GLY A 176 -8.92 3.20 -5.71
N ASN A 177 -7.77 2.54 -5.80
CA ASN A 177 -6.67 2.66 -4.85
C ASN A 177 -5.61 3.62 -5.42
N PRO A 178 -5.45 4.85 -4.89
CA PRO A 178 -4.60 5.86 -5.54
C PRO A 178 -3.13 5.45 -5.71
N PRO A 179 -2.43 4.90 -4.68
CA PRO A 179 -1.07 4.37 -4.86
C PRO A 179 -0.96 3.29 -5.95
N LEU A 180 -1.93 2.37 -5.99
CA LEU A 180 -1.91 1.28 -6.96
C LEU A 180 -2.19 1.81 -8.38
N ARG A 181 -3.19 2.68 -8.51
CA ARG A 181 -3.52 3.39 -9.74
C ARG A 181 -2.31 4.13 -10.30
N GLU A 182 -1.58 4.87 -9.46
CA GLU A 182 -0.39 5.62 -9.86
C GLU A 182 0.70 4.71 -10.46
N VAL A 183 0.93 3.53 -9.87
CA VAL A 183 1.90 2.55 -10.41
C VAL A 183 1.46 2.03 -11.78
N PHE A 184 0.18 1.69 -11.95
CA PHE A 184 -0.34 1.21 -13.24
C PHE A 184 -0.35 2.31 -14.30
N GLU A 185 -0.82 3.52 -13.98
CA GLU A 185 -0.80 4.67 -14.88
C GLU A 185 0.64 5.01 -15.31
N GLY A 186 1.56 5.06 -14.35
CA GLY A 186 2.98 5.30 -14.60
C GLY A 186 3.62 4.19 -15.44
N ALA A 187 3.32 2.91 -15.17
CA ALA A 187 3.81 1.78 -15.98
C ALA A 187 3.30 1.80 -17.42
N PHE A 188 2.06 2.24 -17.63
CA PHE A 188 1.43 2.30 -18.94
C PHE A 188 1.68 3.60 -19.70
N GLY A 189 2.19 4.63 -19.01
CA GLY A 189 2.40 5.97 -19.56
C GLY A 189 1.10 6.73 -19.76
N PHE A 190 0.11 6.50 -18.90
CA PHE A 190 -1.14 7.25 -18.92
C PHE A 190 -0.94 8.63 -18.30
N GLY A 191 -1.33 9.66 -19.05
CA GLY A 191 -1.35 11.04 -18.53
C GLY A 191 -2.68 11.41 -17.88
N ASN A 192 -2.75 12.64 -17.36
CA ASN A 192 -3.94 13.18 -16.67
C ASN A 192 -5.24 13.17 -17.50
N ALA A 193 -5.17 13.03 -18.82
CA ALA A 193 -6.36 12.95 -19.68
C ALA A 193 -7.16 11.65 -19.45
N TYR A 194 -6.51 10.56 -19.05
CA TYR A 194 -7.15 9.25 -18.86
C TYR A 194 -8.10 9.25 -17.66
N GLY A 195 -7.76 9.96 -16.58
CA GLY A 195 -8.63 10.10 -15.40
C GLY A 195 -9.95 10.83 -15.68
N LYS A 196 -10.08 11.52 -16.82
CA LYS A 196 -11.31 12.21 -17.25
C LYS A 196 -12.27 11.33 -18.05
N LEU A 197 -11.84 10.14 -18.47
CA LEU A 197 -12.67 9.20 -19.20
C LEU A 197 -13.74 8.60 -18.29
N SER A 198 -14.83 8.08 -18.85
CA SER A 198 -15.79 7.30 -18.07
C SER A 198 -15.11 6.05 -17.48
N ILE A 199 -15.63 5.56 -16.35
CA ILE A 199 -14.99 4.45 -15.63
C ILE A 199 -14.85 3.18 -16.49
N ASP A 200 -15.84 2.91 -17.36
CA ASP A 200 -15.80 1.77 -18.29
C ASP A 200 -14.71 1.94 -19.36
N ARG A 201 -14.51 3.18 -19.82
CA ARG A 201 -13.43 3.49 -20.77
C ARG A 201 -12.07 3.44 -20.09
N GLN A 202 -11.96 3.88 -18.84
CA GLN A 202 -10.74 3.69 -18.05
C GLN A 202 -10.41 2.19 -17.93
N LEU A 203 -11.38 1.36 -17.56
CA LEU A 203 -11.20 -0.09 -17.49
C LEU A 203 -10.66 -0.66 -18.81
N GLU A 204 -11.27 -0.30 -19.95
CA GLU A 204 -10.86 -0.77 -21.27
C GLU A 204 -9.43 -0.35 -21.63
N GLU A 205 -9.01 0.87 -21.32
CA GLU A 205 -7.65 1.33 -21.57
C GLU A 205 -6.63 0.61 -20.67
N PHE A 206 -6.96 0.43 -19.38
CA PHE A 206 -6.11 -0.30 -18.43
C PHE A 206 -5.90 -1.76 -18.85
N THR A 207 -6.96 -2.47 -19.24
CA THR A 207 -6.86 -3.88 -19.66
C THR A 207 -6.04 -4.03 -20.94
N LYS A 208 -6.30 -3.19 -21.96
CA LYS A 208 -5.50 -3.19 -23.20
C LYS A 208 -4.03 -2.88 -22.97
N ALA A 209 -3.73 -1.90 -22.11
CA ALA A 209 -2.35 -1.58 -21.76
C ALA A 209 -1.69 -2.71 -20.99
N SER A 210 -2.41 -3.36 -20.08
CA SER A 210 -1.92 -4.52 -19.35
C SER A 210 -1.59 -5.68 -20.28
N GLU A 211 -2.47 -6.01 -21.23
CA GLU A 211 -2.20 -7.00 -22.28
C GLU A 211 -0.94 -6.64 -23.08
N ARG A 212 -0.82 -5.37 -23.49
CA ARG A 212 0.32 -4.90 -24.28
C ARG A 212 1.65 -4.94 -23.53
N TYR A 213 1.68 -4.51 -22.27
CA TYR A 213 2.92 -4.28 -21.53
C TYR A 213 3.27 -5.37 -20.54
N LEU A 214 2.27 -6.08 -19.99
CA LEU A 214 2.46 -7.17 -19.03
C LEU A 214 2.25 -8.55 -19.67
N GLY A 215 1.47 -8.60 -20.77
CA GLY A 215 1.15 -9.81 -21.51
C GLY A 215 -0.18 -10.46 -21.12
N SER A 216 -0.91 -9.88 -20.16
CA SER A 216 -2.21 -10.38 -19.70
C SER A 216 -3.00 -9.25 -19.04
N ALA A 217 -4.32 -9.31 -19.10
CA ALA A 217 -5.24 -8.52 -18.29
C ALA A 217 -5.75 -9.28 -17.05
N SER A 218 -5.37 -10.55 -16.89
CA SER A 218 -5.82 -11.36 -15.77
C SER A 218 -4.91 -11.23 -14.56
N PHE A 219 -5.49 -11.07 -13.37
CA PHE A 219 -4.72 -11.03 -12.13
C PHE A 219 -4.16 -12.39 -11.74
N ALA A 220 -4.65 -13.49 -12.32
CA ALA A 220 -3.99 -14.79 -12.22
C ALA A 220 -2.54 -14.75 -12.73
N ASP A 221 -2.27 -13.93 -13.75
CA ASP A 221 -0.93 -13.74 -14.30
C ASP A 221 -0.22 -12.52 -13.69
N ILE A 222 -0.93 -11.40 -13.53
CA ILE A 222 -0.36 -10.14 -13.05
C ILE A 222 0.09 -10.25 -11.60
N ALA A 223 -0.66 -10.95 -10.74
CA ALA A 223 -0.34 -11.08 -9.31
C ALA A 223 0.80 -12.08 -9.02
N THR A 224 1.35 -12.73 -10.03
CA THR A 224 2.55 -13.57 -9.88
C THR A 224 3.79 -12.70 -9.65
N ASP A 225 4.83 -13.26 -9.02
CA ASP A 225 6.11 -12.56 -8.85
C ASP A 225 6.68 -12.02 -10.16
N GLN A 226 6.48 -12.75 -11.27
CA GLN A 226 6.91 -12.32 -12.60
C GLN A 226 6.04 -11.18 -13.15
N GLY A 227 4.72 -11.27 -13.02
CA GLY A 227 3.78 -10.25 -13.47
C GLY A 227 4.01 -8.92 -12.73
N ILE A 228 4.15 -8.98 -11.42
CA ILE A 228 4.45 -7.82 -10.58
C ILE A 228 5.82 -7.23 -10.93
N ASP A 229 6.85 -8.06 -11.12
CA ASP A 229 8.19 -7.56 -11.46
C ASP A 229 8.20 -6.84 -12.82
N LYS A 230 7.43 -7.31 -13.82
CA LYS A 230 7.25 -6.61 -15.09
C LYS A 230 6.58 -5.25 -14.89
N LEU A 231 5.49 -5.21 -14.12
CA LEU A 231 4.77 -3.96 -13.82
C LEU A 231 5.70 -2.94 -13.15
N VAL A 232 6.37 -3.34 -12.07
CA VAL A 232 7.26 -2.47 -11.30
C VAL A 232 8.43 -2.00 -12.16
N ARG A 233 9.03 -2.87 -12.98
CA ARG A 233 10.11 -2.44 -13.89
C ARG A 233 9.64 -1.41 -14.91
N ASN A 234 8.46 -1.61 -15.51
CA ASN A 234 7.90 -0.65 -16.46
C ASN A 234 7.61 0.70 -15.79
N PHE A 235 7.03 0.68 -14.59
CA PHE A 235 6.80 1.86 -13.77
C PHE A 235 8.11 2.61 -13.50
N LEU A 236 9.08 1.96 -12.85
CA LEU A 236 10.34 2.59 -12.45
C LEU A 236 11.15 3.10 -13.65
N ALA A 237 11.17 2.36 -14.77
CA ALA A 237 11.83 2.80 -15.99
C ALA A 237 11.23 4.10 -16.52
N ARG A 238 9.89 4.21 -16.52
CA ARG A 238 9.19 5.42 -16.98
C ARG A 238 9.36 6.58 -16.00
N SER A 239 9.24 6.35 -14.70
CA SER A 239 9.46 7.38 -13.68
C SER A 239 10.87 7.97 -13.76
N GLN A 240 11.89 7.14 -14.05
CA GLN A 240 13.27 7.62 -14.25
C GLN A 240 13.41 8.50 -15.51
N LEU A 241 12.72 8.16 -16.61
CA LEU A 241 12.73 8.99 -17.83
C LEU A 241 12.07 10.34 -17.60
N GLU A 242 10.95 10.38 -16.88
CA GLU A 242 10.25 11.62 -16.55
C GLU A 242 11.12 12.53 -15.65
N GLN A 243 11.75 11.96 -14.62
CA GLN A 243 12.67 12.70 -13.74
C GLN A 243 13.87 13.28 -14.51
N ALA A 244 14.48 12.50 -15.41
CA ALA A 244 15.60 12.96 -16.23
C ALA A 244 15.20 14.10 -17.19
N GLN A 245 14.02 14.03 -17.80
CA GLN A 245 13.51 15.12 -18.66
C GLN A 245 13.29 16.41 -17.87
N VAL A 246 12.75 16.32 -16.67
CA VAL A 246 12.51 17.48 -15.80
C VAL A 246 13.82 18.17 -15.43
N GLN A 247 14.85 17.41 -15.03
CA GLN A 247 16.18 17.95 -14.72
C GLN A 247 16.82 18.67 -15.93
N ASN A 248 16.70 18.08 -17.13
CA ASN A 248 17.23 18.67 -18.36
C ASN A 248 16.55 20.00 -18.76
N ARG A 249 15.25 20.17 -18.43
CA ARG A 249 14.54 21.44 -18.70
C ARG A 249 15.03 22.57 -17.80
N TYR A 250 15.35 22.28 -16.54
CA TYR A 250 15.88 23.29 -15.61
C TYR A 250 17.30 23.73 -15.99
N SER A 251 18.15 22.80 -16.42
CA SER A 251 19.51 23.16 -16.88
C SER A 251 19.47 23.98 -18.18
N ALA A 252 18.59 23.62 -19.12
CA ALA A 252 18.37 24.41 -20.33
C ALA A 252 17.85 25.82 -20.03
N ALA A 253 16.87 25.95 -19.13
CA ALA A 253 16.33 27.25 -18.70
C ALA A 253 17.39 28.10 -17.98
N LEU A 254 18.21 27.50 -17.11
CA LEU A 254 19.28 28.19 -16.40
C LEU A 254 20.37 28.69 -17.37
N THR A 255 20.69 27.91 -18.41
CA THR A 255 21.64 28.32 -19.45
C THR A 255 21.11 29.51 -20.25
N LEU A 256 19.82 29.53 -20.57
CA LEU A 256 19.17 30.64 -21.27
C LEU A 256 19.02 31.92 -20.41
N LEU A 257 18.88 31.78 -19.08
CA LEU A 257 18.80 32.90 -18.14
C LEU A 257 20.16 33.50 -17.77
N SER A 258 21.25 32.77 -18.00
CA SER A 258 22.63 33.20 -17.74
C SER A 258 23.38 33.67 -18.99
N SER A 259 22.69 33.67 -20.15
CA SER A 259 23.16 34.22 -21.44
C SER A 259 22.57 35.60 -21.67
#